data_AF-B7PI39-F1
#
_entry.id   AF-B7PI39-F1
#
_cell.length_a   1.000
_cell.length_b   1.000
_cell.length_c   1.000
_cell.angle_alpha   90.00
_cell.angle_beta   90.00
_cell.angle_gamma   90.00
#
_symmetry.space_group_name_H-M   'P 1'
#
loop_
_entity.id
_entity.type
_entity.pdbx_description
1 polymer ?
#
loop_
_entity_poly.entity_id
_entity_poly.type
_entity_poly.pdbx_seq_one_letter_code
_entity_poly.pdbx_strand_id
1 'polypeptide(L)'
;MQSLAEHFRGDDSGRRPAEALTGRRPSSPSTAAVVPIDCGFTKTDLALATIPGQDDFDPSHHPFSEDELKPQPIVKKSRKQFVPNELKDDKYWARRQKNNIAAKRSREVRRVKENQIVLRASYLEKENIALREEVHKLQQENDMLRKRLHEYEP
;
A
#
# COMPACT_ATOMS: atom_id res chain seq x y z
N MET A 1 -69.32 -23.26 4.22
CA MET A 1 -68.43 -23.77 5.29
C MET A 1 -67.27 -22.80 5.47
N GLN A 2 -67.26 -22.11 6.61
CA GLN A 2 -66.10 -21.61 7.38
C GLN A 2 -64.77 -21.29 6.66
N SER A 3 -64.44 -19.98 6.68
CA SER A 3 -63.33 -19.33 7.41
C SER A 3 -61.84 -19.51 7.06
N LEU A 4 -61.13 -18.37 7.24
CA LEU A 4 -59.70 -18.09 7.51
C LEU A 4 -58.72 -18.10 6.30
N ALA A 5 -57.82 -17.13 6.10
CA ALA A 5 -57.34 -16.05 6.95
C ALA A 5 -56.73 -14.86 6.16
N GLU A 6 -57.08 -13.67 6.65
CA GLU A 6 -56.30 -12.44 6.91
C GLU A 6 -55.26 -11.87 5.94
N HIS A 7 -55.52 -10.59 5.68
CA HIS A 7 -54.69 -9.60 5.02
C HIS A 7 -53.65 -9.02 6.00
N PHE A 8 -52.37 -9.06 5.62
CA PHE A 8 -51.35 -8.19 6.21
C PHE A 8 -50.97 -7.11 5.19
N ARG A 9 -51.58 -5.92 5.34
CA ARG A 9 -51.02 -4.67 4.81
C ARG A 9 -50.09 -4.10 5.86
N GLY A 10 -48.80 -4.03 5.55
CA GLY A 10 -47.84 -3.23 6.30
C GLY A 10 -47.57 -1.94 5.54
N ASP A 11 -48.02 -0.82 6.12
CA ASP A 11 -47.73 0.54 5.70
C ASP A 11 -46.21 0.83 5.75
N ASP A 12 -45.62 1.15 4.60
CA ASP A 12 -44.30 1.79 4.50
C ASP A 12 -44.49 3.31 4.67
N SER A 13 -44.65 3.73 5.93
CA SER A 13 -44.67 5.14 6.32
C SER A 13 -43.44 5.45 7.16
N GLY A 14 -42.53 6.26 6.61
CA GLY A 14 -41.47 6.88 7.42
C GLY A 14 -40.09 6.97 6.78
N ARG A 15 -39.97 7.46 5.54
CA ARG A 15 -38.69 7.96 5.03
C ARG A 15 -38.34 9.27 5.77
N ARG A 16 -37.73 9.17 6.95
CA ARG A 16 -37.11 10.33 7.61
C ARG A 16 -35.80 10.69 6.89
N PRO A 17 -35.52 11.97 6.66
CA PRO A 17 -34.27 12.40 6.04
C PRO A 17 -33.13 12.18 7.03
N ALA A 18 -32.08 11.47 6.60
CA ALA A 18 -30.83 11.42 7.35
C ALA A 18 -30.21 12.83 7.35
N GLU A 19 -30.21 13.45 8.52
CA GLU A 19 -29.61 14.75 8.76
C GLU A 19 -28.14 14.74 8.35
N ALA A 20 -27.76 15.74 7.56
CA ALA A 20 -26.39 16.04 7.22
C ALA A 20 -25.64 16.48 8.49
N LEU A 21 -25.10 15.52 9.23
CA LEU A 21 -24.11 15.79 10.25
C LEU A 21 -22.84 16.27 9.54
N THR A 22 -22.57 17.56 9.73
CA THR A 22 -21.34 18.24 9.38
C THR A 22 -20.18 17.60 10.14
N GLY A 23 -19.72 16.46 9.62
CA GLY A 23 -18.50 15.80 10.04
C GLY A 23 -17.32 16.71 9.73
N ARG A 24 -16.93 17.50 10.73
CA ARG A 24 -15.65 18.18 10.81
C ARG A 24 -14.59 17.14 10.41
N ARG A 25 -14.00 17.30 9.21
CA ARG A 25 -12.86 16.49 8.78
C ARG A 25 -11.86 16.49 9.95
N PRO A 26 -11.35 15.34 10.42
CA PRO A 26 -10.19 15.37 11.29
C PRO A 26 -9.12 16.13 10.52
N SER A 27 -8.74 17.29 11.04
CA SER A 27 -7.58 18.04 10.59
C SER A 27 -6.43 17.05 10.49
N SER A 28 -5.79 17.04 9.32
CA SER A 28 -4.59 16.27 9.02
C SER A 28 -3.68 16.20 10.24
N PRO A 29 -3.06 15.05 10.54
CA PRO A 29 -2.14 14.97 11.66
C PRO A 29 -1.14 16.11 11.49
N SER A 30 -1.08 16.93 12.53
CA SER A 30 -0.06 17.94 12.78
C SER A 30 1.25 17.45 12.17
N THR A 31 1.88 18.27 11.34
CA THR A 31 3.22 18.04 10.78
C THR A 31 4.19 17.79 11.92
N ALA A 32 4.21 16.54 12.40
CA ALA A 32 5.28 16.00 13.20
C ALA A 32 6.52 16.26 12.35
N ALA A 33 7.50 16.96 12.93
CA ALA A 33 8.76 17.24 12.27
C ALA A 33 9.30 15.92 11.70
N VAL A 34 9.18 15.74 10.38
CA VAL A 34 9.72 14.57 9.71
C VAL A 34 11.21 14.71 9.85
N VAL A 35 11.82 13.87 10.69
CA VAL A 35 13.27 13.79 10.79
C VAL A 35 13.76 13.50 9.37
N PRO A 36 14.56 14.37 8.73
CA PRO A 36 15.04 14.10 7.38
C PRO A 36 15.97 12.90 7.44
N ILE A 37 15.56 11.78 6.84
CA ILE A 37 16.34 10.54 6.89
C ILE A 37 16.98 10.29 5.55
N ASP A 38 18.29 10.45 5.53
CA ASP A 38 19.07 10.05 4.38
C ASP A 38 19.30 8.54 4.39
N CYS A 39 18.67 7.89 3.41
CA CYS A 39 18.81 6.47 3.22
C CYS A 39 20.01 6.09 2.34
N GLY A 40 20.70 7.07 1.74
CA GLY A 40 21.89 6.86 0.92
C GLY A 40 21.63 6.11 -0.38
N PHE A 41 20.40 6.17 -0.91
CA PHE A 41 20.06 5.50 -2.16
C PHE A 41 20.82 6.12 -3.34
N THR A 42 21.41 5.27 -4.19
CA THR A 42 22.13 5.77 -5.36
C THR A 42 21.15 6.20 -6.46
N LYS A 43 21.58 7.09 -7.36
CA LYS A 43 20.76 7.47 -8.54
C LYS A 43 20.32 6.26 -9.37
N THR A 44 21.13 5.21 -9.39
CA THR A 44 20.82 3.96 -10.08
C THR A 44 19.69 3.21 -9.40
N ASP A 45 19.67 3.15 -8.07
CA ASP A 45 18.60 2.48 -7.31
C ASP A 45 17.26 3.16 -7.51
N LEU A 46 17.24 4.50 -7.47
CA LEU A 46 16.02 5.27 -7.77
C LEU A 46 15.56 5.04 -9.21
N ALA A 47 16.47 5.07 -10.19
CA ALA A 47 16.13 4.85 -11.59
C ALA A 47 15.54 3.45 -11.85
N LEU A 48 15.97 2.42 -11.11
CA LEU A 48 15.43 1.07 -11.18
C LEU A 48 14.05 0.93 -10.52
N ALA A 49 13.66 1.88 -9.65
CA ALA A 49 12.36 1.92 -8.98
C ALA A 49 11.37 2.88 -9.67
N THR A 50 11.83 3.75 -10.58
CA THR A 50 10.98 4.66 -11.35
C THR A 50 10.38 3.95 -12.58
N ILE A 51 9.08 4.12 -12.79
CA ILE A 51 8.38 3.64 -14.00
C ILE A 51 8.63 4.64 -15.13
N PRO A 52 9.01 4.21 -16.35
CA PRO A 52 9.19 5.13 -17.48
C PRO A 52 7.95 5.98 -17.76
N GLY A 53 8.11 7.31 -17.78
CA GLY A 53 7.01 8.26 -18.01
C GLY A 53 6.17 8.57 -16.76
N GLN A 54 6.68 8.24 -15.57
CA GLN A 54 6.15 8.68 -14.28
C GLN A 54 7.21 9.51 -13.54
N ASP A 55 6.77 10.24 -12.52
CA ASP A 55 7.65 10.96 -11.62
C ASP A 55 8.59 10.00 -10.88
N ASP A 56 9.74 10.53 -10.46
CA ASP A 56 10.74 9.75 -9.74
C ASP A 56 10.17 9.17 -8.45
N PHE A 57 10.52 7.90 -8.17
CA PHE A 57 10.05 7.23 -6.98
C PHE A 57 10.72 7.83 -5.73
N ASP A 58 9.92 8.41 -4.84
CA ASP A 58 10.35 8.86 -3.52
C ASP A 58 9.90 7.86 -2.43
N PRO A 59 10.85 7.14 -1.80
CA PRO A 59 10.55 6.21 -0.72
C PRO A 59 9.87 6.87 0.48
N SER A 60 9.98 8.18 0.71
CA SER A 60 9.35 8.84 1.87
C SER A 60 7.85 9.12 1.65
N HIS A 61 7.45 9.45 0.41
CA HIS A 61 6.11 9.92 0.05
C HIS A 61 5.22 8.86 -0.63
N HIS A 62 5.72 7.64 -0.86
CA HIS A 62 4.96 6.59 -1.56
C HIS A 62 4.59 5.41 -0.64
N PRO A 63 3.52 5.52 0.19
CA PRO A 63 3.06 4.41 1.00
C PRO A 63 2.41 3.31 0.14
N PHE A 64 2.71 2.05 0.46
CA PHE A 64 1.99 0.91 -0.13
C PHE A 64 0.72 0.65 0.66
N SER A 65 -0.39 0.42 -0.05
CA SER A 65 -1.60 -0.10 0.58
C SER A 65 -1.39 -1.54 1.07
N GLU A 66 -2.15 -1.95 2.08
CA GLU A 66 -2.09 -3.32 2.60
C GLU A 66 -2.44 -4.34 1.50
N ASP A 67 -3.35 -4.00 0.59
CA ASP A 67 -3.70 -4.82 -0.56
C ASP A 67 -2.56 -4.96 -1.59
N GLU A 68 -1.71 -3.94 -1.74
CA GLU A 68 -0.56 -4.00 -2.63
C GLU A 68 0.56 -4.89 -2.09
N LEU A 69 0.68 -5.02 -0.78
CA LEU A 69 1.69 -5.85 -0.12
C LEU A 69 1.26 -7.32 -0.05
N LYS A 70 0.00 -7.64 -0.32
CA LYS A 70 -0.48 -9.02 -0.36
C LYS A 70 0.20 -9.78 -1.51
N PRO A 71 0.64 -11.03 -1.27
CA PRO A 71 1.22 -11.85 -2.32
C PRO A 71 0.19 -12.07 -3.42
N GLN A 72 0.66 -12.00 -4.68
CA GLN A 72 -0.19 -12.28 -5.82
C GLN A 72 -0.72 -13.73 -5.73
N PRO A 73 -2.02 -13.96 -6.02
CA PRO A 73 -2.61 -15.28 -5.92
C PRO A 73 -1.89 -16.26 -6.85
N ILE A 74 -1.59 -17.45 -6.33
CA ILE A 74 -0.92 -18.50 -7.11
C ILE A 74 -1.92 -19.09 -8.09
N VAL A 75 -1.84 -18.67 -9.34
CA VAL A 75 -2.61 -19.26 -10.44
C VAL A 75 -1.92 -20.53 -10.92
N LYS A 76 -2.62 -21.68 -10.84
CA LYS A 76 -2.12 -22.94 -11.40
C LYS A 76 -2.00 -22.81 -12.92
N LYS A 77 -0.82 -23.09 -13.45
CA LYS A 77 -0.58 -23.11 -14.90
C LYS A 77 -1.36 -24.25 -15.54
N SER A 78 -2.07 -23.96 -16.62
CA SER A 78 -2.69 -25.00 -17.45
C SER A 78 -1.63 -25.96 -18.00
N ARG A 79 -2.02 -27.22 -18.21
CA ARG A 79 -1.13 -28.22 -18.83
C ARG A 79 -0.64 -27.72 -20.20
N LYS A 80 0.66 -27.84 -20.43
CA LYS A 80 1.29 -27.36 -21.66
C LYS A 80 0.92 -28.29 -22.82
N GLN A 81 0.11 -27.80 -23.74
CA GLN A 81 -0.13 -28.46 -25.02
C GLN A 81 0.87 -27.92 -26.05
N PHE A 82 1.69 -28.81 -26.58
CA PHE A 82 2.64 -28.45 -27.63
C PHE A 82 1.92 -28.47 -28.98
N VAL A 83 2.19 -27.44 -29.78
CA VAL A 83 1.75 -27.41 -31.18
C VAL A 83 2.84 -28.12 -32.00
N PRO A 84 2.50 -29.22 -32.73
CA PRO A 84 3.43 -29.88 -33.65
C PRO A 84 4.05 -28.89 -34.63
N ASN A 85 5.29 -29.14 -35.06
CA ASN A 85 6.03 -28.20 -35.91
C ASN A 85 5.31 -27.90 -37.23
N GLU A 86 4.67 -28.90 -37.83
CA GLU A 86 3.89 -28.80 -39.06
C GLU A 86 2.64 -27.92 -38.91
N LEU A 87 2.17 -27.71 -37.67
CA LEU A 87 0.97 -26.92 -37.36
C LEU A 87 1.30 -25.52 -36.81
N LYS A 88 2.57 -25.09 -36.86
CA LYS A 88 2.97 -23.74 -36.46
C LYS A 88 2.75 -22.76 -37.61
N ASP A 89 1.51 -22.27 -37.70
CA ASP A 89 1.09 -21.23 -38.63
C ASP A 89 1.49 -19.81 -38.18
N ASP A 90 1.25 -18.82 -39.04
CA ASP A 90 1.49 -17.41 -38.72
C ASP A 90 0.69 -16.95 -37.49
N LYS A 91 -0.52 -17.48 -37.33
CA LYS A 91 -1.37 -17.20 -36.16
C LYS A 91 -0.71 -17.69 -34.87
N TYR A 92 -0.03 -18.84 -34.88
CA TYR A 92 0.76 -19.34 -33.75
C TYR A 92 1.91 -18.41 -33.43
N TRP A 93 2.68 -17.99 -34.43
CA TRP A 93 3.83 -17.10 -34.24
C TRP A 93 3.42 -15.72 -33.71
N ALA A 94 2.33 -15.14 -34.22
CA ALA A 94 1.77 -13.90 -33.71
C ALA A 94 1.35 -14.02 -32.22
N ARG A 95 0.67 -15.12 -31.83
CA ARG A 95 0.34 -15.39 -30.41
C ARG A 95 1.61 -15.53 -29.56
N ARG A 96 2.62 -16.23 -30.09
CA ARG A 96 3.89 -16.47 -29.37
C ARG A 96 4.66 -15.18 -29.13
N GLN A 97 4.76 -14.30 -30.13
CA GLN A 97 5.35 -12.98 -29.98
C GLN A 97 4.59 -12.14 -28.95
N LYS A 98 3.25 -12.08 -29.03
CA LYS A 98 2.43 -11.33 -28.06
C LYS A 98 2.65 -11.82 -26.63
N ASN A 99 2.72 -13.14 -26.42
CA ASN A 99 3.00 -13.70 -25.10
C ASN A 99 4.42 -13.38 -24.60
N ASN A 100 5.43 -13.38 -25.47
CA ASN A 100 6.80 -12.99 -25.08
C ASN A 100 6.85 -11.52 -24.63
N ILE A 101 6.19 -10.62 -25.37
CA ILE A 101 6.12 -9.20 -25.00
C ILE A 101 5.38 -9.03 -23.67
N ALA A 102 4.23 -9.68 -23.51
CA ALA A 102 3.45 -9.65 -22.27
C ALA A 102 4.26 -10.20 -21.07
N ALA A 103 4.99 -11.29 -21.26
CA ALA A 103 5.84 -11.87 -20.24
C ALA A 103 6.99 -10.92 -19.85
N LYS A 104 7.63 -10.25 -20.82
CA LYS A 104 8.65 -9.24 -20.56
C LYS A 104 8.07 -8.08 -19.74
N ARG A 105 6.96 -7.50 -20.19
CA ARG A 105 6.29 -6.40 -19.48
C ARG A 105 5.86 -6.80 -18.06
N SER A 106 5.31 -8.00 -17.90
CA SER A 106 4.90 -8.51 -16.58
C SER A 106 6.07 -8.65 -15.61
N ARG A 107 7.23 -9.12 -16.09
CA ARG A 107 8.45 -9.20 -15.28
C ARG A 107 8.95 -7.81 -14.89
N GLU A 108 8.96 -6.87 -15.83
CA GLU A 108 9.43 -5.51 -15.57
C GLU A 108 8.57 -4.81 -14.51
N VAL A 109 7.25 -4.86 -14.66
CA VAL A 109 6.30 -4.28 -13.69
C VAL A 109 6.51 -4.88 -12.30
N ARG A 110 6.70 -6.20 -12.21
CA ARG A 110 6.97 -6.87 -10.94
C ARG A 110 8.29 -6.38 -10.33
N ARG A 111 9.35 -6.34 -11.13
CA ARG A 111 10.69 -5.93 -10.69
C ARG A 111 10.70 -4.49 -10.16
N VAL A 112 10.05 -3.57 -10.87
CA VAL A 112 9.93 -2.18 -10.42
C VAL A 112 9.21 -2.12 -9.07
N LYS A 113 8.08 -2.82 -8.92
CA LYS A 113 7.35 -2.86 -7.65
C LYS A 113 8.20 -3.46 -6.52
N GLU A 114 8.93 -4.54 -6.79
CA GLU A 114 9.86 -5.14 -5.82
C GLU A 114 10.95 -4.15 -5.39
N ASN A 115 11.57 -3.42 -6.33
CA ASN A 115 12.56 -2.38 -6.03
C ASN A 115 11.97 -1.25 -5.16
N GLN A 116 10.77 -0.77 -5.50
CA GLN A 116 10.09 0.26 -4.72
C GLN A 116 9.82 -0.20 -3.27
N ILE A 117 9.39 -1.45 -3.08
CA ILE A 117 9.19 -2.05 -1.75
C ILE A 117 10.51 -2.10 -0.98
N VAL A 118 11.61 -2.52 -1.62
CA VAL A 118 12.94 -2.58 -0.99
C VAL A 118 13.37 -1.19 -0.50
N LEU A 119 13.28 -0.18 -1.37
CA LEU A 119 13.66 1.19 -1.00
C LEU A 119 12.77 1.74 0.12
N ARG A 120 11.45 1.54 0.06
CA ARG A 120 10.53 1.97 1.12
C ARG A 120 10.80 1.26 2.45
N ALA A 121 11.07 -0.05 2.41
CA ALA A 121 11.39 -0.83 3.61
C ALA A 121 12.67 -0.31 4.27
N SER A 122 13.75 -0.12 3.49
CA SER A 122 15.00 0.44 4.00
C SER A 122 14.84 1.86 4.56
N TYR A 123 13.98 2.69 3.94
CA TYR A 123 13.64 4.01 4.49
C TYR A 123 12.95 3.89 5.85
N LEU A 124 11.90 3.07 5.94
CA LEU A 124 11.13 2.88 7.15
C LEU A 124 11.95 2.26 8.28
N GLU A 125 12.90 1.37 7.98
CA GLU A 125 13.81 0.80 8.97
C GLU A 125 14.69 1.89 9.59
N LYS A 126 15.31 2.75 8.77
CA LYS A 126 16.13 3.88 9.26
C LYS A 126 15.28 4.88 10.04
N GLU A 127 14.06 5.14 9.58
CA GLU A 127 13.10 6.02 10.27
C GLU A 127 12.66 5.48 11.60
N ASN A 128 12.39 4.19 11.68
CA ASN A 128 12.04 3.57 12.94
C ASN A 128 13.18 3.64 13.95
N ILE A 129 14.43 3.46 13.51
CA ILE A 129 15.61 3.58 14.38
C ILE A 129 15.78 5.01 14.89
N ALA A 130 15.79 5.99 13.99
CA ALA A 130 15.95 7.41 14.37
C ALA A 130 14.84 7.88 15.32
N LEU A 131 13.59 7.49 15.08
CA LEU A 131 12.48 7.81 15.97
C LEU A 131 12.60 7.13 17.33
N ARG A 132 13.08 5.88 17.40
CA ARG A 132 13.33 5.19 18.68
C ARG A 132 14.43 5.88 19.49
N GLU A 133 15.49 6.32 18.83
CA GLU A 133 16.59 7.07 19.47
C GLU A 133 16.10 8.40 20.03
N GLU A 134 15.30 9.15 19.26
CA GLU A 134 14.75 10.43 19.72
C GLU A 134 13.75 10.25 20.88
N VAL A 135 12.88 9.22 20.81
CA VAL A 135 11.99 8.88 21.92
C VAL A 135 12.78 8.55 23.19
N HIS A 136 13.83 7.76 23.07
CA HIS A 136 14.68 7.41 24.20
C HIS A 136 15.38 8.63 24.80
N LYS A 137 15.91 9.53 23.96
CA LYS A 137 16.51 10.80 24.40
C LYS A 137 15.50 11.68 25.15
N LEU A 138 14.31 11.87 24.58
CA LEU A 138 13.25 12.68 25.21
C LEU A 138 12.78 12.06 26.53
N GLN A 139 12.72 10.73 26.63
CA GLN A 139 12.40 10.05 27.89
C GLN A 139 13.46 10.32 28.97
N GLN A 140 14.74 10.23 28.62
CA GLN A 140 15.83 10.57 29.56
C GLN A 140 15.76 12.03 30.03
N GLU A 141 15.53 12.96 29.12
CA GLU A 141 15.35 14.38 29.46
C GLU A 141 14.13 14.57 30.37
N ASN A 142 13.00 13.92 30.08
CA ASN A 142 11.80 13.99 30.92
C ASN A 142 12.06 13.44 32.33
N ASP A 143 12.75 12.31 32.45
CA ASP A 143 13.08 11.69 33.73
C ASP A 143 14.00 12.59 34.55
N MET A 144 14.98 13.22 33.91
CA MET A 144 15.86 14.21 34.55
C MET A 144 15.08 15.43 35.04
N LEU A 145 14.17 15.96 34.23
CA LEU A 145 13.31 17.09 34.59
C LEU A 145 12.34 16.73 35.73
N ARG A 146 11.76 15.52 35.72
CA ARG A 146 10.89 15.02 36.79
C ARG A 146 11.62 14.87 38.11
N LYS A 147 12.85 14.32 38.09
CA LYS A 147 13.71 14.25 39.28
C LYS A 147 13.98 15.65 39.84
N ARG A 148 14.34 16.59 38.96
CA ARG A 148 14.59 17.97 39.36
C ARG A 148 13.33 18.66 39.91
N LEU A 149 12.16 18.44 39.31
CA LEU A 149 10.89 18.98 39.82
C LEU A 149 10.57 18.45 41.22
N HIS A 150 10.78 17.16 41.45
CA HIS A 150 10.56 16.55 42.77
C HIS A 150 11.49 17.12 43.86
N GLU A 151 12.66 17.65 43.49
CA GLU A 151 13.54 18.37 44.44
C GLU A 151 12.96 19.74 44.87
N TYR A 152 12.12 20.37 44.04
CA TYR A 152 11.55 21.70 44.31
C TYR A 152 10.09 21.67 44.78
N GLU A 153 9.33 20.63 44.46
CA GLU A 153 7.94 20.40 44.90
C GLU A 153 7.84 19.00 45.56
N PRO A 154 8.16 18.89 46.86
CA PRO A 154 8.24 17.62 47.58
C PRO A 154 6.86 16.98 47.85
#